data_AF-H2LE62-F1
#
_entry.id   AF-H2LE62-F1
#
_cell.length_a   1.000
_cell.length_b   1.000
_cell.length_c   1.000
_cell.angle_alpha   90.00
_cell.angle_beta   90.00
_cell.angle_gamma   90.00
#
_symmetry.space_group_name_H-M   'P 1'
#
loop_
_entity.id
_entity.type
_entity.pdbx_description
1 polymer ?
#
loop_
_entity_poly.entity_id
_entity_poly.type
_entity_poly.pdbx_seq_one_letter_code
_entity_poly.pdbx_strand_id
1 'polypeptide(L)'
;MAHVFQIDPSTKKNWVPASRQSVTVSYFYDSSRNSYRIISVDGTKFAEKFQEVKDAAKLARDKSQEKGETLSNHSQESGRETPSSNQASSINGTDDEKISIVTPEAAVLKNENERLKTAVEQSNTNAKKWETELQTLRENNARLVDALQESSANVESWKKQLSVCKEESDTLIQKIAELEAQCNEANQEKQKNAQLTIRVQELEAELQDKEQELENLRKQAEIIPQLMAECESIGTKLQAAETKNIELEGRIAGLQTDIDDSRQKQGNMKGELKKFMDILDGKIDELHEFRQGLSKLGADN
;
A
#
# COMPACT_ATOMS: atom_id res chain seq x y z
N MET A 1 23.17 5.81 4.53
CA MET A 1 22.07 6.51 5.23
C MET A 1 20.81 6.43 4.37
N ALA A 2 19.63 6.47 4.97
CA ALA A 2 18.35 6.36 4.29
C ALA A 2 17.42 7.53 4.67
N HIS A 3 16.56 7.93 3.73
CA HIS A 3 15.48 8.89 3.97
C HIS A 3 14.16 8.13 4.10
N VAL A 4 13.37 8.48 5.12
CA VAL A 4 12.08 7.84 5.39
C VAL A 4 10.97 8.67 4.78
N PHE A 5 10.14 8.04 3.96
CA PHE A 5 8.95 8.64 3.37
C PHE A 5 7.71 7.89 3.84
N GLN A 6 6.62 8.62 4.00
CA GLN A 6 5.30 8.05 4.29
C GLN A 6 4.31 8.48 3.21
N ILE A 7 3.28 7.68 2.99
CA ILE A 7 2.19 8.09 2.11
C ILE A 7 1.41 9.20 2.83
N ASP A 8 1.19 10.31 2.13
CA ASP A 8 0.39 11.43 2.62
C ASP A 8 -0.97 10.89 3.11
N PRO A 9 -1.26 11.05 4.42
CA PRO A 9 -2.46 10.47 5.01
C PRO A 9 -3.75 11.07 4.44
N SER A 10 -3.70 12.29 3.89
CA SER A 10 -4.85 13.00 3.33
C SER A 10 -5.12 12.58 1.89
N THR A 11 -4.09 12.66 1.04
CA THR A 11 -4.27 12.41 -0.39
C THR A 11 -4.14 10.94 -0.77
N LYS A 12 -3.47 10.12 0.07
CA LYS A 12 -3.15 8.70 -0.18
C LYS A 12 -2.43 8.43 -1.51
N LYS A 13 -1.96 9.47 -2.19
CA LYS A 13 -1.39 9.42 -3.56
C LYS A 13 0.06 9.86 -3.64
N ASN A 14 0.52 10.67 -2.68
CA ASN A 14 1.86 11.25 -2.70
C ASN A 14 2.72 10.69 -1.57
N TRP A 15 4.01 10.49 -1.83
CA TRP A 15 5.01 10.20 -0.80
C TRP A 15 5.55 11.51 -0.24
N VAL A 16 5.45 11.69 1.07
CA VAL A 16 5.97 12.87 1.78
C VAL A 16 7.07 12.43 2.76
N PRO A 17 8.15 13.22 2.90
CA PRO A 17 9.23 12.88 3.82
C PRO A 17 8.71 12.83 5.27
N ALA A 18 8.92 11.70 5.93
CA ALA A 18 8.53 11.48 7.33
C ALA A 18 9.53 12.13 8.30
N SER A 19 10.76 12.42 7.84
CA SER A 19 11.80 13.09 8.60
C SER A 19 12.59 14.06 7.71
N ARG A 20 13.09 15.15 8.32
CA ARG A 20 14.00 16.11 7.66
C ARG A 20 15.45 15.63 7.64
N GLN A 21 15.80 14.65 8.48
CA GLN A 21 17.17 14.14 8.62
C GLN A 21 17.25 12.70 8.10
N SER A 22 18.38 12.36 7.47
CA SER A 22 18.67 11.00 7.03
C SER A 22 19.03 10.13 8.23
N VAL A 23 18.56 8.88 8.21
CA VAL A 23 18.79 7.91 9.28
C VAL A 23 19.92 6.97 8.89
N THR A 24 20.77 6.60 9.85
CA THR A 24 21.82 5.61 9.60
C THR A 24 21.20 4.23 9.61
N VAL A 25 21.40 3.47 8.52
CA VAL A 25 20.86 2.12 8.36
C VAL A 25 21.98 1.16 8.01
N SER A 26 21.94 -0.03 8.63
CA SER A 26 22.79 -1.16 8.24
C SER A 26 21.96 -2.11 7.39
N TYR A 27 22.48 -2.51 6.25
CA TYR A 27 21.80 -3.40 5.32
C TYR A 27 22.77 -4.47 4.80
N PHE A 28 22.22 -5.61 4.36
CA PHE A 28 22.96 -6.63 3.64
C PHE A 28 22.25 -7.01 2.34
N TYR A 29 23.03 -7.59 1.42
CA TYR A 29 22.49 -8.14 0.19
C TYR A 29 22.13 -9.60 0.39
N ASP A 30 20.85 -9.94 0.22
CA ASP A 30 20.34 -11.30 0.23
C ASP A 30 20.35 -11.83 -1.21
N SER A 31 21.38 -12.60 -1.56
CA SER A 31 21.55 -13.18 -2.90
C SER A 31 20.45 -14.19 -3.24
N SER A 32 19.86 -14.85 -2.24
CA SER A 32 18.78 -15.83 -2.46
C SER A 32 17.48 -15.16 -2.95
N ARG A 33 17.28 -13.90 -2.56
CA ARG A 33 16.09 -13.11 -2.91
C ARG A 33 16.40 -11.92 -3.82
N ASN A 34 17.63 -11.83 -4.31
CA ASN A 34 18.11 -10.75 -5.18
C ASN A 34 17.69 -9.35 -4.66
N SER A 35 17.77 -9.13 -3.34
CA SER A 35 17.25 -7.93 -2.67
C SER A 35 18.11 -7.51 -1.48
N TYR A 36 18.13 -6.21 -1.19
CA TYR A 36 18.78 -5.67 0.01
C TYR A 36 17.81 -5.66 1.18
N ARG A 37 18.30 -6.05 2.36
CA ARG A 37 17.50 -6.04 3.60
C ARG A 37 18.15 -5.17 4.66
N ILE A 38 17.34 -4.37 5.33
CA ILE A 38 17.75 -3.54 6.46
C ILE A 38 17.79 -4.41 7.72
N ILE A 39 18.92 -4.41 8.41
CA ILE A 39 19.17 -5.18 9.64
C ILE A 39 18.89 -4.32 10.86
N SER A 40 19.28 -3.05 10.81
CA SER A 40 19.06 -2.10 11.90
C SER A 40 18.93 -0.68 11.39
N VAL A 41 18.16 0.10 12.14
CA VAL A 41 18.00 1.54 12.00
C VAL A 41 18.62 2.13 13.28
N ASP A 42 19.58 3.05 13.12
CA ASP A 42 20.54 3.49 14.14
C ASP A 42 21.55 2.42 14.56
N GLY A 43 22.55 2.21 13.70
CA GLY A 43 23.57 1.16 13.82
C GLY A 43 24.35 1.10 15.15
N THR A 44 24.39 2.17 15.95
CA THR A 44 25.06 2.19 17.26
C THR A 44 24.33 1.37 18.32
N LYS A 45 23.01 1.50 18.43
CA LYS A 45 22.22 0.79 19.47
C LYS A 45 22.16 -0.72 19.23
N PHE A 46 22.10 -1.14 17.96
CA PHE A 46 22.14 -2.56 17.62
C PHE A 46 23.55 -3.14 17.82
N ALA A 47 24.60 -2.41 17.44
CA ALA A 47 25.97 -2.87 17.62
C ALA A 47 26.31 -3.10 19.09
N GLU A 48 25.89 -2.20 19.99
CA GLU A 48 26.06 -2.34 21.43
C GLU A 48 25.32 -3.58 21.98
N LYS A 49 24.02 -3.73 21.65
CA LYS A 49 23.24 -4.90 22.10
C LYS A 49 23.73 -6.22 21.49
N PHE A 50 24.14 -6.22 20.24
CA PHE A 50 24.69 -7.41 19.59
C PHE A 50 26.02 -7.80 20.23
N GLN A 51 26.85 -6.82 20.58
CA GLN A 51 28.09 -7.05 21.29
C GLN A 51 27.83 -7.60 22.71
N GLU A 52 26.85 -7.05 23.43
CA GLU A 52 26.38 -7.56 24.73
C GLU A 52 25.91 -9.02 24.66
N VAL A 53 25.09 -9.37 23.65
CA VAL A 53 24.61 -10.74 23.44
C VAL A 53 25.76 -11.69 23.06
N LYS A 54 26.70 -11.23 22.23
CA LYS A 54 27.89 -12.00 21.84
C LYS A 54 28.77 -12.29 23.06
N ASP A 55 28.96 -11.30 23.92
CA ASP A 55 29.77 -11.43 25.14
C ASP A 55 29.07 -12.29 26.19
N ALA A 56 27.74 -12.20 26.33
CA ALA A 56 26.94 -13.10 27.17
C ALA A 56 26.97 -14.55 26.68
N ALA A 57 26.91 -14.78 25.36
CA ALA A 57 27.03 -16.11 24.77
C ALA A 57 28.43 -16.70 24.98
N LYS A 58 29.48 -15.88 24.87
CA LYS A 58 30.85 -16.29 25.19
C LYS A 58 30.99 -16.65 26.67
N LEU A 59 30.46 -15.82 27.57
CA LEU A 59 30.49 -16.07 29.01
C LEU A 59 29.72 -17.35 29.39
N ALA A 60 28.58 -17.62 28.75
CA ALA A 60 27.84 -18.87 28.94
C ALA A 60 28.63 -20.10 28.47
N ARG A 61 29.36 -19.98 27.37
CA ARG A 61 30.23 -21.04 26.84
C ARG A 61 31.41 -21.30 27.77
N ASP A 62 32.07 -20.25 28.24
CA ASP A 62 33.23 -20.36 29.14
C ASP A 62 32.79 -20.93 30.52
N LYS A 63 31.63 -20.53 31.04
CA LYS A 63 31.04 -21.09 32.28
C LYS A 63 30.63 -22.55 32.14
N SER A 64 30.21 -22.97 30.95
CA SER A 64 29.93 -24.38 30.65
C SER A 64 31.21 -25.20 30.52
N GLN A 65 32.32 -24.58 30.14
CA GLN A 65 33.62 -25.25 29.99
C GLN A 65 34.35 -25.36 31.35
N GLU A 66 34.31 -24.34 32.20
CA GLU A 66 34.85 -24.41 33.57
C GLU A 66 34.16 -25.48 34.43
N LYS A 67 32.85 -25.70 34.23
CA LYS A 67 32.11 -26.75 34.95
C LYS A 67 32.47 -28.18 34.50
N GLY A 68 33.10 -28.32 33.32
CA GLY A 68 33.64 -29.58 32.81
C GLY A 68 35.09 -29.83 33.26
N GLU A 69 35.92 -28.78 33.34
CA GLU A 69 37.32 -28.88 33.74
C GLU A 69 37.51 -29.00 35.26
N THR A 70 36.57 -28.49 36.08
CA THR A 70 36.60 -28.61 37.55
C THR A 70 36.15 -29.97 38.10
N LEU A 71 35.50 -30.81 37.30
CA LEU A 71 35.11 -32.18 37.69
C LEU A 71 36.17 -33.25 37.33
N SER A 72 37.20 -32.89 36.57
CA SER A 72 38.16 -33.87 36.02
C SER A 72 39.50 -33.98 36.78
N ASN A 73 39.76 -33.16 37.81
CA ASN A 73 41.01 -33.23 38.58
C ASN A 73 40.79 -33.03 40.09
N HIS A 74 40.11 -33.98 40.74
CA HIS A 74 40.27 -34.18 42.18
C HIS A 74 40.21 -35.66 42.54
N SER A 75 41.18 -36.39 42.02
CA SER A 75 41.53 -37.72 42.51
C SER A 75 43.01 -37.91 42.26
N GLN A 76 43.86 -37.31 43.09
CA GLN A 76 45.17 -37.85 43.47
C GLN A 76 45.70 -37.13 44.73
N GLU A 77 45.89 -37.95 45.76
CA GLU A 77 47.12 -38.04 46.56
C GLU A 77 47.23 -37.29 47.90
N SER A 78 47.98 -37.98 48.78
CA SER A 78 48.65 -37.53 50.00
C SER A 78 47.81 -37.73 51.27
N GLY A 79 48.02 -38.81 52.04
CA GLY A 79 49.30 -39.26 52.55
C GLY A 79 49.63 -38.44 53.80
N ARG A 80 49.38 -39.01 54.98
CA ARG A 80 50.11 -38.68 56.23
C ARG A 80 49.74 -39.68 57.33
N GLU A 81 50.64 -40.63 57.49
CA GLU A 81 50.93 -41.26 58.77
C GLU A 81 51.50 -40.22 59.75
N THR A 82 51.03 -40.30 61.02
CA THR A 82 51.76 -40.02 62.29
C THR A 82 52.22 -38.57 62.59
N PRO A 83 52.21 -38.10 63.87
CA PRO A 83 53.16 -38.58 64.89
C PRO A 83 52.63 -38.80 66.31
N SER A 84 53.37 -39.68 66.99
CA SER A 84 53.56 -39.87 68.43
C SER A 84 53.34 -38.63 69.31
N SER A 85 52.74 -38.83 70.49
CA SER A 85 52.99 -37.99 71.67
C SER A 85 53.29 -38.85 72.91
N ASN A 86 54.59 -39.01 73.11
CA ASN A 86 55.33 -38.93 74.38
C ASN A 86 54.90 -39.79 75.57
N GLN A 87 55.72 -40.81 75.81
CA GLN A 87 56.17 -41.14 77.17
C GLN A 87 56.76 -39.89 77.84
N ALA A 88 56.42 -39.68 79.11
CA ALA A 88 57.26 -38.96 80.06
C ALA A 88 57.24 -39.71 81.40
N SER A 89 58.44 -39.83 81.92
CA SER A 89 58.90 -40.63 83.04
C SER A 89 58.86 -39.88 84.38
N SER A 90 58.76 -40.66 85.47
CA SER A 90 59.61 -40.57 86.68
C SER A 90 59.44 -39.45 87.74
N ILE A 91 59.30 -39.94 88.98
CA ILE A 91 59.84 -39.47 90.30
C ILE A 91 59.09 -38.33 91.02
N ASN A 92 58.45 -38.64 92.16
CA ASN A 92 59.05 -38.43 93.49
C ASN A 92 58.23 -39.13 94.60
N GLY A 93 58.95 -39.73 95.55
CA GLY A 93 58.40 -40.29 96.77
C GLY A 93 58.39 -39.29 97.91
N THR A 94 57.44 -39.46 98.83
CA THR A 94 57.48 -39.10 100.27
C THR A 94 56.29 -39.86 100.87
N ASP A 95 56.49 -40.97 101.58
CA ASP A 95 56.71 -41.02 103.03
C ASP A 95 55.54 -40.31 103.77
N ASP A 96 54.73 -40.90 104.64
CA ASP A 96 55.05 -41.84 105.70
C ASP A 96 53.74 -42.47 106.27
N GLU A 97 53.90 -43.67 106.84
CA GLU A 97 53.09 -44.39 107.84
C GLU A 97 51.54 -44.24 107.92
N LYS A 98 50.84 -45.33 107.55
CA LYS A 98 49.96 -46.04 108.50
C LYS A 98 49.72 -47.48 108.05
N ILE A 99 50.31 -48.39 108.81
CA ILE A 99 50.09 -49.84 108.76
C ILE A 99 48.59 -50.10 108.94
N SER A 100 47.93 -50.52 107.87
CA SER A 100 46.76 -51.38 107.96
C SER A 100 46.91 -52.44 106.88
N ILE A 101 47.00 -53.68 107.33
CA ILE A 101 47.13 -54.90 106.54
C ILE A 101 46.03 -54.89 105.46
N VAL A 102 46.44 -54.64 104.21
CA VAL A 102 45.59 -54.73 103.01
C VAL A 102 46.23 -55.77 102.12
N THR A 103 45.51 -56.87 101.89
CA THR A 103 45.93 -57.97 101.02
C THR A 103 46.28 -57.47 99.61
N PRO A 104 47.30 -58.03 98.91
CA PRO A 104 47.72 -57.66 97.55
C PRO A 104 46.57 -57.62 96.52
N GLU A 105 45.53 -58.40 96.79
CA GLU A 105 44.28 -58.50 96.05
C GLU A 105 43.52 -57.15 95.97
N ALA A 106 43.53 -56.35 97.02
CA ALA A 106 42.77 -55.09 97.07
C ALA A 106 43.39 -53.96 96.23
N ALA A 107 44.73 -53.91 96.09
CA ALA A 107 45.40 -52.94 95.23
C ALA A 107 45.22 -53.25 93.74
N VAL A 108 45.23 -54.55 93.37
CA VAL A 108 44.91 -55.02 92.02
C VAL A 108 43.45 -54.71 91.66
N LEU A 109 42.51 -54.99 92.58
CA LEU A 109 41.10 -54.65 92.41
C LEU A 109 40.85 -53.14 92.25
N LYS A 110 41.64 -52.28 92.89
CA LYS A 110 41.55 -50.82 92.74
C LYS A 110 42.00 -50.35 91.35
N ASN A 111 43.14 -50.85 90.86
CA ASN A 111 43.62 -50.53 89.50
C ASN A 111 42.65 -51.05 88.42
N GLU A 112 42.11 -52.25 88.61
CA GLU A 112 41.11 -52.82 87.71
C GLU A 112 39.80 -52.03 87.74
N ASN A 113 39.37 -51.53 88.90
CA ASN A 113 38.21 -50.63 89.00
C ASN A 113 38.43 -49.31 88.24
N GLU A 114 39.61 -48.68 88.34
CA GLU A 114 39.91 -47.45 87.57
C GLU A 114 39.99 -47.73 86.06
N ARG A 115 40.53 -48.89 85.65
CA ARG A 115 40.54 -49.33 84.25
C ARG A 115 39.12 -49.57 83.72
N LEU A 116 38.25 -50.21 84.50
CA LEU A 116 36.85 -50.42 84.13
C LEU A 116 36.09 -49.10 84.09
N LYS A 117 36.34 -48.18 85.03
CA LYS A 117 35.76 -46.84 85.05
C LYS A 117 36.13 -46.04 83.82
N THR A 118 37.41 -46.01 83.45
CA THR A 118 37.88 -45.35 82.21
C THR A 118 37.31 -46.01 80.94
N ALA A 119 37.20 -47.34 80.91
CA ALA A 119 36.56 -48.05 79.80
C ALA A 119 35.05 -47.74 79.69
N VAL A 120 34.35 -47.60 80.82
CA VAL A 120 32.94 -47.19 80.87
C VAL A 120 32.77 -45.73 80.43
N GLU A 121 33.64 -44.82 80.89
CA GLU A 121 33.66 -43.42 80.46
C GLU A 121 33.88 -43.34 78.94
N GLN A 122 34.84 -44.10 78.41
CA GLN A 122 35.13 -44.19 76.98
C GLN A 122 33.94 -44.78 76.20
N SER A 123 33.33 -45.85 76.69
CA SER A 123 32.12 -46.44 76.10
C SER A 123 30.97 -45.42 76.05
N ASN A 124 30.77 -44.65 77.12
CA ASN A 124 29.75 -43.60 77.19
C ASN A 124 30.02 -42.45 76.21
N THR A 125 31.29 -42.04 76.03
CA THR A 125 31.65 -41.06 75.00
C THR A 125 31.42 -41.58 73.58
N ASN A 126 31.72 -42.86 73.33
CA ASN A 126 31.45 -43.50 72.05
C ASN A 126 29.95 -43.59 71.77
N ALA A 127 29.14 -44.00 72.75
CA ALA A 127 27.68 -44.04 72.63
C ALA A 127 27.10 -42.66 72.27
N LYS A 128 27.56 -41.60 72.94
CA LYS A 128 27.17 -40.21 72.60
C LYS A 128 27.57 -39.81 71.18
N LYS A 129 28.78 -40.18 70.72
CA LYS A 129 29.21 -39.91 69.35
C LYS A 129 28.28 -40.58 68.33
N TRP A 130 27.98 -41.87 68.51
CA TRP A 130 27.05 -42.60 67.64
C TRP A 130 25.64 -42.01 67.66
N GLU A 131 25.17 -41.56 68.82
CA GLU A 131 23.87 -40.89 68.96
C GLU A 131 23.83 -39.56 68.19
N THR A 132 24.88 -38.73 68.29
CA THR A 132 24.97 -37.48 67.52
C THR A 132 25.05 -37.71 66.00
N GLU A 133 25.78 -38.75 65.58
CA GLU A 133 25.90 -39.11 64.16
C GLU A 133 24.57 -39.63 63.60
N LEU A 134 23.86 -40.47 64.37
CA LEU A 134 22.53 -40.94 64.02
C LEU A 134 21.53 -39.78 63.89
N GLN A 135 21.59 -38.81 64.80
CA GLN A 135 20.76 -37.61 64.73
C GLN A 135 21.08 -36.77 63.48
N THR A 136 22.36 -36.55 63.19
CA THR A 136 22.82 -35.83 62.00
C THR A 136 22.35 -36.54 60.72
N LEU A 137 22.42 -37.87 60.67
CA LEU A 137 21.94 -38.67 59.54
C LEU A 137 20.42 -38.56 59.37
N ARG A 138 19.65 -38.53 60.45
CA ARG A 138 18.19 -38.31 60.40
C ARG A 138 17.86 -36.93 59.84
N GLU A 139 18.55 -35.88 60.30
CA GLU A 139 18.38 -34.51 59.80
C GLU A 139 18.78 -34.38 58.33
N ASN A 140 19.87 -35.05 57.91
CA ASN A 140 20.28 -35.09 56.52
C ASN A 140 19.26 -35.82 55.64
N ASN A 141 18.71 -36.93 56.13
CA ASN A 141 17.67 -37.67 55.41
C ASN A 141 16.40 -36.82 55.24
N ALA A 142 15.97 -36.13 56.30
CA ALA A 142 14.83 -35.20 56.24
C ALA A 142 15.05 -34.10 55.18
N ARG A 143 16.22 -33.46 55.18
CA ARG A 143 16.57 -32.44 54.17
C ARG A 143 16.58 -32.97 52.73
N LEU A 144 17.03 -34.20 52.51
CA LEU A 144 17.00 -34.83 51.19
C LEU A 144 15.57 -35.12 50.73
N VAL A 145 14.68 -35.55 51.65
CA VAL A 145 13.26 -35.76 51.36
C VAL A 145 12.59 -34.44 50.97
N ASP A 146 12.84 -33.37 51.73
CA ASP A 146 12.30 -32.03 51.43
C ASP A 146 12.77 -31.52 50.06
N ALA A 147 14.07 -31.64 49.76
CA ALA A 147 14.63 -31.24 48.46
C ALA A 147 14.08 -32.08 47.29
N LEU A 148 13.82 -33.37 47.51
CA LEU A 148 13.20 -34.23 46.50
C LEU A 148 11.73 -33.86 46.26
N GLN A 149 10.99 -33.52 47.32
CA GLN A 149 9.61 -33.06 47.21
C GLN A 149 9.53 -31.71 46.48
N GLU A 150 10.43 -30.78 46.79
CA GLU A 150 10.53 -29.48 46.11
C GLU A 150 10.89 -29.66 44.63
N SER A 151 11.88 -30.52 44.32
CA SER A 151 12.24 -30.85 42.94
C SER A 151 11.07 -31.47 42.17
N SER A 152 10.29 -32.35 42.80
CA SER A 152 9.10 -32.95 42.21
C SER A 152 8.02 -31.91 41.92
N ALA A 153 7.76 -30.98 42.85
CA ALA A 153 6.83 -29.88 42.66
C ALA A 153 7.27 -28.93 41.53
N ASN A 154 8.58 -28.67 41.43
CA ASN A 154 9.16 -27.87 40.35
C ASN A 154 8.95 -28.55 38.99
N VAL A 155 9.18 -29.86 38.87
CA VAL A 155 8.93 -30.62 37.63
C VAL A 155 7.47 -30.48 37.18
N GLU A 156 6.51 -30.58 38.09
CA GLU A 156 5.09 -30.41 37.75
C GLU A 156 4.76 -28.96 37.33
N SER A 157 5.36 -27.96 37.97
CA SER A 157 5.23 -26.56 37.54
C SER A 157 5.78 -26.32 36.13
N TRP A 158 6.96 -26.87 35.81
CA TRP A 158 7.57 -26.78 34.48
C TRP A 158 6.73 -27.49 33.41
N LYS A 159 6.16 -28.66 33.74
CA LYS A 159 5.22 -29.34 32.83
C LYS A 159 4.00 -28.47 32.52
N LYS A 160 3.44 -27.80 33.53
CA LYS A 160 2.31 -26.88 33.33
C LYS A 160 2.70 -25.70 32.44
N GLN A 161 3.84 -25.06 32.69
CA GLN A 161 4.33 -23.96 31.86
C GLN A 161 4.59 -24.41 30.41
N LEU A 162 5.12 -25.62 30.21
CA LEU A 162 5.32 -26.18 28.88
C LEU A 162 3.99 -26.40 28.14
N SER A 163 2.92 -26.84 28.83
CA SER A 163 1.59 -26.97 28.23
C SER A 163 1.06 -25.62 27.75
N VAL A 164 1.13 -24.60 28.61
CA VAL A 164 0.69 -23.24 28.26
C VAL A 164 1.47 -22.69 27.07
N CYS A 165 2.79 -22.84 27.07
CA CYS A 165 3.62 -22.39 25.96
C CYS A 165 3.29 -23.10 24.64
N LYS A 166 2.91 -24.38 24.68
CA LYS A 166 2.45 -25.13 23.50
C LYS A 166 1.11 -24.61 22.99
N GLU A 167 0.15 -24.42 23.88
CA GLU A 167 -1.18 -23.87 23.53
C GLU A 167 -1.07 -22.46 22.93
N GLU A 168 -0.19 -21.62 23.48
CA GLU A 168 0.13 -20.30 22.92
C GLU A 168 0.77 -20.41 21.53
N SER A 169 1.72 -21.33 21.33
CA SER A 169 2.33 -21.58 20.02
C SER A 169 1.29 -22.03 18.99
N ASP A 170 0.41 -22.96 19.35
CA ASP A 170 -0.65 -23.45 18.46
C ASP A 170 -1.62 -22.32 18.10
N THR A 171 -1.97 -21.48 19.07
CA THR A 171 -2.81 -20.29 18.85
C THR A 171 -2.14 -19.31 17.88
N LEU A 172 -0.85 -19.06 18.04
CA LEU A 172 -0.10 -18.17 17.15
C LEU A 172 0.01 -18.73 15.73
N ILE A 173 0.25 -20.05 15.59
CA ILE A 173 0.27 -20.72 14.28
C ILE A 173 -1.09 -20.58 13.59
N GLN A 174 -2.19 -20.82 14.30
CA GLN A 174 -3.54 -20.62 13.76
C GLN A 174 -3.75 -19.15 13.35
N LYS A 175 -3.27 -18.20 14.15
CA LYS A 175 -3.43 -16.79 13.83
C LYS A 175 -2.64 -16.36 12.59
N ILE A 176 -1.44 -16.90 12.41
CA ILE A 176 -0.64 -16.68 11.20
C ILE A 176 -1.38 -17.22 9.97
N ALA A 177 -1.91 -18.44 10.04
CA ALA A 177 -2.67 -19.03 8.94
C ALA A 177 -3.92 -18.21 8.57
N GLU A 178 -4.65 -17.69 9.54
CA GLU A 178 -5.78 -16.78 9.30
C GLU A 178 -5.34 -15.49 8.60
N LEU A 179 -4.25 -14.87 9.05
CA LEU A 179 -3.73 -13.63 8.46
C LEU A 179 -3.21 -13.86 7.04
N GLU A 180 -2.57 -14.99 6.78
CA GLU A 180 -2.14 -15.39 5.44
C GLU A 180 -3.34 -15.59 4.50
N ALA A 181 -4.41 -16.22 4.97
CA ALA A 181 -5.65 -16.37 4.19
C ALA A 181 -6.28 -15.00 3.88
N GLN A 182 -6.35 -14.09 4.85
CA GLN A 182 -6.87 -12.73 4.65
C GLN A 182 -6.01 -11.93 3.67
N CYS A 183 -4.67 -12.08 3.72
CA CYS A 183 -3.78 -11.42 2.77
C CYS A 183 -4.02 -11.92 1.34
N ASN A 184 -4.24 -13.23 1.17
CA ASN A 184 -4.53 -13.81 -0.14
C ASN A 184 -5.87 -13.31 -0.69
N GLU A 185 -6.91 -13.26 0.14
CA GLU A 185 -8.22 -12.70 -0.24
C GLU A 185 -8.12 -11.22 -0.63
N ALA A 186 -7.43 -10.41 0.18
CA ALA A 186 -7.20 -9.00 -0.12
C ALA A 186 -6.43 -8.80 -1.44
N ASN A 187 -5.47 -9.69 -1.75
CA ASN A 187 -4.72 -9.63 -3.00
C ASN A 187 -5.59 -10.03 -4.21
N GLN A 188 -6.45 -11.04 -4.08
CA GLN A 188 -7.43 -11.40 -5.12
C GLN A 188 -8.40 -10.25 -5.38
N GLU A 189 -8.90 -9.61 -4.33
CA GLU A 189 -9.82 -8.49 -4.47
C GLU A 189 -9.15 -7.26 -5.09
N LYS A 190 -7.88 -7.01 -4.75
CA LYS A 190 -7.05 -5.99 -5.41
C LYS A 190 -6.91 -6.26 -6.91
N GLN A 191 -6.70 -7.51 -7.31
CA GLN A 191 -6.59 -7.89 -8.72
C GLN A 191 -7.92 -7.68 -9.47
N LYS A 192 -9.06 -8.08 -8.88
CA LYS A 192 -10.38 -7.82 -9.46
C LYS A 192 -10.66 -6.32 -9.60
N ASN A 193 -10.34 -5.53 -8.58
CA ASN A 193 -10.49 -4.06 -8.63
C ASN A 193 -9.63 -3.43 -9.73
N ALA A 194 -8.41 -3.92 -9.95
CA ALA A 194 -7.57 -3.46 -11.05
C ALA A 194 -8.21 -3.80 -12.42
N GLN A 195 -8.76 -5.00 -12.59
CA GLN A 195 -9.48 -5.38 -13.82
C GLN A 195 -10.74 -4.53 -14.04
N LEU A 196 -11.53 -4.30 -12.99
CA LEU A 196 -12.72 -3.43 -13.07
C LEU A 196 -12.33 -1.99 -13.42
N THR A 197 -11.23 -1.48 -12.88
CA THR A 197 -10.73 -0.14 -13.21
C THR A 197 -10.41 -0.03 -14.71
N ILE A 198 -9.73 -1.02 -15.28
CA ILE A 198 -9.45 -1.06 -16.72
C ILE A 198 -10.75 -1.12 -17.52
N ARG A 199 -11.70 -1.98 -17.12
CA ARG A 199 -12.97 -2.12 -17.82
C ARG A 199 -13.80 -0.84 -17.81
N VAL A 200 -13.75 -0.07 -16.72
CA VAL A 200 -14.40 1.24 -16.63
C VAL A 200 -13.75 2.22 -17.61
N GLN A 201 -12.43 2.29 -17.67
CA GLN A 201 -11.72 3.16 -18.61
C GLN A 201 -12.03 2.83 -20.07
N GLU A 202 -12.12 1.54 -20.41
CA GLU A 202 -12.52 1.09 -21.76
C GLU A 202 -13.95 1.53 -22.10
N LEU A 203 -14.88 1.37 -21.16
CA LEU A 203 -16.27 1.79 -21.35
C LEU A 203 -16.42 3.31 -21.46
N GLU A 204 -15.64 4.07 -20.70
CA GLU A 204 -15.61 5.53 -20.80
C GLU A 204 -15.09 5.98 -22.17
N ALA A 205 -14.05 5.32 -22.71
CA ALA A 205 -13.53 5.61 -24.04
C ALA A 205 -14.56 5.25 -25.14
N GLU A 206 -15.21 4.09 -25.04
CA GLU A 206 -16.26 3.69 -25.99
C GLU A 206 -17.46 4.66 -25.96
N LEU A 207 -17.84 5.12 -24.77
CA LEU A 207 -18.89 6.13 -24.61
C LEU A 207 -18.49 7.45 -25.28
N GLN A 208 -17.26 7.92 -25.06
CA GLN A 208 -16.77 9.15 -25.67
C GLN A 208 -16.77 9.07 -27.21
N ASP A 209 -16.33 7.93 -27.78
CA ASP A 209 -16.37 7.70 -29.22
C ASP A 209 -17.80 7.75 -29.77
N LYS A 210 -18.75 7.13 -29.05
CA LYS A 210 -20.18 7.14 -29.41
C LYS A 210 -20.80 8.53 -29.30
N GLU A 211 -20.43 9.32 -28.30
CA GLU A 211 -20.86 10.71 -28.16
C GLU A 211 -20.36 11.57 -29.33
N GLN A 212 -19.10 11.36 -29.75
CA GLN A 212 -18.53 12.07 -30.90
C GLN A 212 -19.21 11.67 -32.23
N GLU A 213 -19.55 10.39 -32.39
CA GLU A 213 -20.32 9.88 -33.53
C GLU A 213 -21.72 10.53 -33.57
N LEU A 214 -22.41 10.58 -32.43
CA LEU A 214 -23.73 11.23 -32.32
C LEU A 214 -23.68 12.71 -32.66
N GLU A 215 -22.65 13.42 -32.21
CA GLU A 215 -22.47 14.84 -32.54
C GLU A 215 -22.25 15.06 -34.03
N ASN A 216 -21.50 14.18 -34.69
CA ASN A 216 -21.31 14.23 -36.14
C ASN A 216 -22.62 13.97 -36.90
N LEU A 217 -23.40 12.98 -36.45
CA LEU A 217 -24.71 12.68 -37.03
C LEU A 217 -25.71 13.82 -36.83
N ARG A 218 -25.67 14.52 -35.68
CA ARG A 218 -26.48 15.72 -35.45
C ARG A 218 -26.15 16.85 -36.43
N LYS A 219 -24.85 17.10 -36.65
CA LYS A 219 -24.41 18.08 -37.67
C LYS A 219 -24.87 17.69 -39.07
N GLN A 220 -24.79 16.41 -39.40
CA GLN A 220 -25.27 15.92 -40.70
C GLN A 220 -26.80 16.08 -40.84
N ALA A 221 -27.56 15.86 -39.77
CA ALA A 221 -29.00 16.04 -39.76
C ALA A 221 -29.43 17.50 -40.00
N GLU A 222 -28.57 18.48 -39.70
CA GLU A 222 -28.83 19.91 -39.94
C GLU A 222 -28.75 20.31 -41.42
N ILE A 223 -28.10 19.48 -42.26
CA ILE A 223 -27.95 19.76 -43.70
C ILE A 223 -29.32 19.82 -44.40
N ILE A 224 -30.25 18.93 -44.05
CA ILE A 224 -31.58 18.88 -44.70
C ILE A 224 -32.37 20.17 -44.43
N PRO A 225 -32.56 20.62 -43.17
CA PRO A 225 -33.19 21.93 -42.89
C PRO A 225 -32.52 23.11 -43.61
N GLN A 226 -31.17 23.14 -43.66
CA GLN A 226 -30.44 24.21 -44.35
C GLN A 226 -30.75 24.21 -45.85
N LEU A 227 -30.72 23.04 -46.50
CA LEU A 227 -31.11 22.90 -47.91
C LEU A 227 -32.57 23.28 -48.16
N MET A 228 -33.49 22.92 -47.25
CA MET A 228 -34.89 23.33 -47.34
C MET A 228 -35.05 24.85 -47.30
N ALA A 229 -34.36 25.53 -46.39
CA ALA A 229 -34.36 26.99 -46.29
C ALA A 229 -33.77 27.66 -47.56
N GLU A 230 -32.73 27.08 -48.14
CA GLU A 230 -32.18 27.54 -49.43
C GLU A 230 -33.19 27.36 -50.57
N CYS A 231 -33.86 26.20 -50.65
CA CYS A 231 -34.92 25.97 -51.63
C CYS A 231 -36.07 26.97 -51.50
N GLU A 232 -36.51 27.28 -50.28
CA GLU A 232 -37.53 28.31 -50.02
C GLU A 232 -37.07 29.71 -50.47
N SER A 233 -35.83 30.08 -50.15
CA SER A 233 -35.22 31.35 -50.58
C SER A 233 -35.14 31.47 -52.10
N ILE A 234 -34.73 30.41 -52.79
CA ILE A 234 -34.71 30.37 -54.26
C ILE A 234 -36.14 30.45 -54.82
N GLY A 235 -37.09 29.73 -54.21
CA GLY A 235 -38.50 29.77 -54.60
C GLY A 235 -39.09 31.17 -54.53
N THR A 236 -38.84 31.90 -53.45
CA THR A 236 -39.31 33.30 -53.31
C THR A 236 -38.68 34.24 -54.35
N LYS A 237 -37.38 34.07 -54.65
CA LYS A 237 -36.70 34.84 -55.72
C LYS A 237 -37.26 34.53 -57.10
N LEU A 238 -37.54 33.26 -57.38
CA LEU A 238 -38.15 32.84 -58.64
C LEU A 238 -39.54 33.46 -58.80
N GLN A 239 -40.39 33.36 -57.78
CA GLN A 239 -41.73 33.96 -57.81
C GLN A 239 -41.69 35.48 -58.00
N ALA A 240 -40.74 36.17 -57.36
CA ALA A 240 -40.53 37.60 -57.57
C ALA A 240 -40.10 37.92 -59.00
N ALA A 241 -39.22 37.10 -59.59
CA ALA A 241 -38.80 37.24 -60.98
C ALA A 241 -39.95 36.98 -61.96
N GLU A 242 -40.77 35.95 -61.72
CA GLU A 242 -41.98 35.65 -62.51
C GLU A 242 -42.98 36.80 -62.46
N THR A 243 -43.25 37.36 -61.28
CA THR A 243 -44.15 38.50 -61.11
C THR A 243 -43.66 39.73 -61.89
N LYS A 244 -42.36 40.02 -61.82
CA LYS A 244 -41.74 41.11 -62.57
C LYS A 244 -41.79 40.86 -64.09
N ASN A 245 -41.66 39.62 -64.52
CA ASN A 245 -41.76 39.28 -65.93
C ASN A 245 -43.19 39.51 -66.46
N ILE A 246 -44.21 39.10 -65.71
CA ILE A 246 -45.62 39.38 -66.01
C ILE A 246 -45.88 40.90 -66.12
N GLU A 247 -45.32 41.69 -65.19
CA GLU A 247 -45.43 43.16 -65.22
C GLU A 247 -44.80 43.75 -66.50
N LEU A 248 -43.60 43.27 -66.88
CA LEU A 248 -42.91 43.71 -68.10
C LEU A 248 -43.66 43.29 -69.37
N GLU A 249 -44.19 42.07 -69.43
CA GLU A 249 -45.04 41.60 -70.54
C GLU A 249 -46.28 42.48 -70.70
N GLY A 250 -46.95 42.83 -69.58
CA GLY A 250 -48.09 43.76 -69.60
C GLY A 250 -47.70 45.15 -70.10
N ARG A 251 -46.54 45.66 -69.68
CA ARG A 251 -46.01 46.95 -70.16
C ARG A 251 -45.65 46.92 -71.64
N ILE A 252 -45.08 45.81 -72.14
CA ILE A 252 -44.81 45.62 -73.56
C ILE A 252 -46.13 45.62 -74.36
N ALA A 253 -47.16 44.92 -73.90
CA ALA A 253 -48.47 44.89 -74.57
C ALA A 253 -49.12 46.29 -74.62
N GLY A 254 -49.02 47.07 -73.54
CA GLY A 254 -49.48 48.46 -73.51
C GLY A 254 -48.77 49.34 -74.53
N LEU A 255 -47.43 49.29 -74.56
CA LEU A 255 -46.63 50.02 -75.54
C LEU A 255 -46.92 49.59 -76.99
N GLN A 256 -47.18 48.30 -77.21
CA GLN A 256 -47.57 47.78 -78.52
C GLN A 256 -48.88 48.42 -79.00
N THR A 257 -49.88 48.52 -78.10
CA THR A 257 -51.16 49.16 -78.38
C THR A 257 -50.98 50.64 -78.72
N ASP A 258 -50.18 51.37 -77.94
CA ASP A 258 -49.90 52.79 -78.20
C ASP A 258 -49.21 53.01 -79.57
N ILE A 259 -48.29 52.11 -79.95
CA ILE A 259 -47.63 52.13 -81.26
C ILE A 259 -48.65 51.91 -82.38
N ASP A 260 -49.54 50.92 -82.24
CA ASP A 260 -50.56 50.60 -83.25
C ASP A 260 -51.57 51.76 -83.42
N ASP A 261 -52.02 52.35 -82.31
CA ASP A 261 -52.88 53.54 -82.30
C ASP A 261 -52.21 54.74 -83.00
N SER A 262 -50.94 54.98 -82.70
CA SER A 262 -50.14 56.04 -83.34
C SER A 262 -50.00 55.79 -84.84
N ARG A 263 -49.75 54.54 -85.25
CA ARG A 263 -49.64 54.13 -86.65
C ARG A 263 -50.96 54.28 -87.41
N GLN A 264 -52.09 53.94 -86.77
CA GLN A 264 -53.43 54.16 -87.33
C GLN A 264 -53.72 55.65 -87.51
N LYS A 265 -53.44 56.49 -86.49
CA LYS A 265 -53.59 57.96 -86.57
C LYS A 265 -52.73 58.54 -87.69
N GLN A 266 -51.48 58.11 -87.80
CA GLN A 266 -50.58 58.51 -88.88
C GLN A 266 -51.14 58.09 -90.26
N GLY A 267 -51.70 56.89 -90.38
CA GLY A 267 -52.36 56.39 -91.59
C GLY A 267 -53.56 57.25 -92.00
N ASN A 268 -54.43 57.59 -91.04
CA ASN A 268 -55.58 58.47 -91.26
C ASN A 268 -55.13 59.86 -91.75
N MET A 269 -54.16 60.47 -91.07
CA MET A 269 -53.58 61.77 -91.44
C MET A 269 -53.00 61.73 -92.85
N LYS A 270 -52.25 60.67 -93.20
CA LYS A 270 -51.71 60.49 -94.55
C LYS A 270 -52.82 60.35 -95.60
N GLY A 271 -53.91 59.67 -95.26
CA GLY A 271 -55.09 59.56 -96.12
C GLY A 271 -55.80 60.89 -96.34
N GLU A 272 -55.97 61.71 -95.30
CA GLU A 272 -56.51 63.07 -95.41
C GLU A 272 -55.61 63.96 -96.27
N LEU A 273 -54.29 63.92 -96.05
CA LEU A 273 -53.33 64.67 -96.85
C LEU A 273 -53.39 64.27 -98.33
N LYS A 274 -53.55 62.98 -98.62
CA LYS A 274 -53.75 62.49 -99.99
C LYS A 274 -55.02 63.06 -100.61
N LYS A 275 -56.15 63.05 -99.91
CA LYS A 275 -57.40 63.66 -100.39
C LYS A 275 -57.23 65.15 -100.68
N PHE A 276 -56.56 65.89 -99.79
CA PHE A 276 -56.25 67.30 -100.02
C PHE A 276 -55.37 67.51 -101.26
N MET A 277 -54.36 66.65 -101.46
CA MET A 277 -53.52 66.69 -102.65
C MET A 277 -54.34 66.42 -103.92
N ASP A 278 -55.17 65.38 -103.93
CA ASP A 278 -56.02 65.03 -105.07
C ASP A 278 -57.00 66.19 -105.42
N ILE A 279 -57.53 66.90 -104.41
CA ILE A 279 -58.35 68.12 -104.61
C ILE A 279 -57.52 69.26 -105.21
N LEU A 280 -56.29 69.47 -104.73
CA LEU A 280 -55.40 70.51 -105.25
C LEU A 280 -55.02 70.23 -106.71
N ASP A 281 -54.67 68.98 -107.04
CA ASP A 281 -54.37 68.55 -108.41
C ASP A 281 -55.57 68.83 -109.32
N GLY A 282 -56.79 68.46 -108.90
CA GLY A 282 -58.01 68.79 -109.63
C GLY A 282 -58.22 70.30 -109.84
N LYS A 283 -57.95 71.13 -108.80
CA LYS A 283 -58.00 72.59 -108.95
C LYS A 283 -56.93 73.15 -109.88
N ILE A 284 -55.74 72.53 -109.92
CA ILE A 284 -54.67 72.90 -110.86
C ILE A 284 -55.11 72.61 -112.29
N ASP A 285 -55.73 71.46 -112.53
CA ASP A 285 -56.31 71.10 -113.83
C ASP A 285 -57.38 72.09 -114.28
N GLU A 286 -58.34 72.44 -113.40
CA GLU A 286 -59.36 73.47 -113.65
C GLU A 286 -58.74 74.84 -114.00
N LEU A 287 -57.72 75.27 -113.26
CA LEU A 287 -56.98 76.51 -113.53
C LEU A 287 -56.23 76.44 -114.87
N HIS A 288 -55.68 75.29 -115.24
CA HIS A 288 -55.04 75.07 -116.53
C HIS A 288 -56.06 75.16 -117.68
N GLU A 289 -57.24 74.55 -117.54
CA GLU A 289 -58.33 74.66 -118.49
C GLU A 289 -58.81 76.11 -118.63
N PHE A 290 -59.02 76.81 -117.51
CA PHE A 290 -59.41 78.23 -117.50
C PHE A 290 -58.37 79.10 -118.22
N ARG A 291 -57.08 78.89 -117.96
CA ARG A 291 -55.99 79.60 -118.64
C ARG A 291 -55.99 79.33 -120.15
N GLN A 292 -56.18 78.07 -120.58
CA GLN A 292 -56.28 77.74 -122.00
C GLN A 292 -57.52 78.36 -122.64
N GLY A 293 -58.65 78.40 -121.94
CA GLY A 293 -59.88 79.07 -122.36
C GLY A 293 -59.67 80.59 -122.55
N LEU A 294 -59.01 81.24 -121.60
CA LEU A 294 -58.63 82.66 -121.72
C LEU A 294 -57.66 82.90 -122.89
N SER A 295 -56.68 82.02 -123.10
CA SER A 295 -55.77 82.13 -124.26
C SER A 295 -56.49 81.99 -125.61
N LYS A 296 -57.54 81.15 -125.70
CA LYS A 296 -58.39 81.06 -126.90
C LYS A 296 -59.21 82.34 -127.11
N LEU A 297 -59.74 82.94 -126.04
CA LEU A 297 -60.49 84.20 -126.10
C LEU A 297 -59.60 85.41 -126.48
N GLY A 298 -58.30 85.34 -126.19
CA GLY A 298 -57.30 86.32 -126.61
C GLY A 298 -56.74 86.13 -128.03
N ALA A 299 -57.02 85.00 -128.68
CA ALA A 299 -56.61 84.72 -130.06
C ALA A 299 -57.65 85.15 -131.11
N ASP A 300 -58.88 85.48 -130.68
CA ASP A 300 -60.01 85.91 -131.52
C ASP A 300 -60.20 87.45 -131.56
N ASN A 301 -59.14 88.23 -131.29
CA ASN A 301 -59.12 89.71 -131.40
C ASN A 301 -57.95 90.20 -132.25
#